data_AF-A0A521H055-F1
#
_entry.id   AF-A0A521H055-F1
#
_cell.length_a   1.000
_cell.length_b   1.000
_cell.length_c   1.000
_cell.angle_alpha   90.00
_cell.angle_beta   90.00
_cell.angle_gamma   90.00
#
_symmetry.space_group_name_H-M   'P 1'
#
loop_
_entity.id
_entity.type
_entity.pdbx_description
1 polymer ?
#
loop_
_entity_poly.entity_id
_entity_poly.type
_entity_poly.pdbx_seq_one_letter_code
_entity_poly.pdbx_strand_id
1 'polypeptide(L)'
;MWAIPRADPPPRASTIGGHAARASVEFKTTGSDYHAAVDAALPSDLQPGEPVLVSACVLGQEVRYNGGSNLDAELLAALRARGCILVPVCPEMLGGLPAPRPPAQPPGGDGRDVWAGRARVLTDAGADVTGAFLSGARQVRELAARLGVRYAFLKERSPSCGVNRTHSGGGLADGPGVTTAALLELGVVVFPARSSS
;
A
#
# COMPACT_ATOMS: atom_id res chain seq x y z
N MET A 1 11.11 -1.64 -17.24
CA MET A 1 9.70 -1.22 -17.16
C MET A 1 9.04 -2.10 -16.11
N TRP A 2 8.67 -1.55 -14.95
CA TRP A 2 7.96 -2.31 -13.92
C TRP A 2 6.58 -2.66 -14.46
N ALA A 3 6.30 -3.95 -14.66
CA ALA A 3 5.05 -4.43 -15.20
C ALA A 3 4.36 -5.32 -14.17
N ILE A 4 3.04 -5.21 -14.08
CA ILE A 4 2.21 -6.13 -13.30
C ILE A 4 2.44 -7.54 -13.87
N PRO A 5 2.82 -8.54 -13.05
CA PRO A 5 2.90 -9.92 -13.51
C PRO A 5 1.54 -10.34 -14.08
N ARG A 6 1.52 -10.97 -15.26
CA ARG A 6 0.31 -11.64 -15.75
C ARG A 6 0.11 -12.88 -14.89
N ALA A 7 -0.71 -12.75 -13.84
CA ALA A 7 -1.22 -13.89 -13.08
C ALA A 7 -2.65 -14.18 -13.56
N ASP A 8 -2.95 -15.45 -13.80
CA ASP A 8 -4.33 -15.90 -13.99
C ASP A 8 -5.10 -15.67 -12.67
N PRO A 9 -6.36 -15.20 -12.75
CA PRO A 9 -7.13 -14.97 -11.54
C PRO A 9 -7.32 -16.31 -10.79
N PRO A 10 -7.17 -16.34 -9.46
CA PRO A 10 -7.52 -17.53 -8.70
C PRO A 10 -9.01 -17.87 -8.90
N PRO A 11 -9.41 -19.14 -8.72
CA PRO A 11 -10.81 -19.52 -8.78
C PRO A 11 -11.63 -18.67 -7.80
N ARG A 12 -12.79 -18.17 -8.24
CA ARG A 12 -13.62 -17.25 -7.47
C ARG A 12 -14.00 -17.86 -6.11
N ALA A 13 -13.53 -17.28 -5.02
CA ALA A 13 -14.04 -17.57 -3.70
C ALA A 13 -15.50 -17.06 -3.59
N SER A 14 -16.37 -17.88 -2.99
CA SER A 14 -17.79 -17.58 -2.78
C SER A 14 -17.98 -16.32 -1.94
N THR A 15 -18.98 -15.53 -2.30
CA THR A 15 -19.42 -14.30 -1.62
C THR A 15 -19.56 -14.52 -0.10
N ILE A 16 -18.66 -13.93 0.69
CA ILE A 16 -18.81 -13.84 2.15
C ILE A 16 -19.18 -12.39 2.48
N GLY A 17 -20.20 -12.25 3.33
CA GLY A 17 -20.92 -11.02 3.63
C GLY A 17 -20.09 -9.85 4.15
N GLY A 18 -20.74 -8.68 4.15
CA GLY A 18 -20.16 -7.37 4.37
C GLY A 18 -19.16 -7.30 5.52
N HIS A 19 -17.93 -6.90 5.19
CA HIS A 19 -16.91 -6.58 6.17
C HIS A 19 -17.06 -5.11 6.54
N ALA A 20 -17.61 -4.86 7.72
CA ALA A 20 -17.58 -3.56 8.35
C ALA A 20 -16.12 -3.10 8.49
N ALA A 21 -15.87 -1.82 8.20
CA ALA A 21 -14.59 -1.16 8.41
C ALA A 21 -14.09 -1.44 9.83
N ARG A 22 -13.05 -2.28 9.97
CA ARG A 22 -12.38 -2.52 11.25
C ARG A 22 -10.96 -1.98 11.22
N ALA A 23 -10.77 -1.05 12.15
CA ALA A 23 -9.58 -0.61 12.86
C ALA A 23 -8.22 -0.86 12.20
N SER A 24 -7.55 0.24 11.92
CA SER A 24 -6.11 0.34 11.83
C SER A 24 -5.45 -0.17 13.10
N VAL A 25 -4.58 -1.16 12.95
CA VAL A 25 -3.67 -1.61 14.01
C VAL A 25 -2.42 -0.73 13.95
N GLU A 26 -2.19 0.06 14.99
CA GLU A 26 -0.91 0.74 15.19
C GLU A 26 0.11 -0.26 15.74
N PHE A 27 1.12 -0.61 14.94
CA PHE A 27 2.25 -1.41 15.40
C PHE A 27 3.30 -0.51 16.05
N LYS A 28 3.32 -0.44 17.39
CA LYS A 28 4.29 0.35 18.18
C LYS A 28 5.36 -0.50 18.88
N THR A 29 5.46 -1.81 18.63
CA THR A 29 6.36 -2.73 19.34
C THR A 29 7.68 -2.99 18.58
N THR A 30 8.74 -3.34 19.30
CA THR A 30 10.08 -3.69 18.78
C THR A 30 10.47 -5.11 19.22
N GLY A 31 11.24 -5.84 18.41
CA GLY A 31 11.83 -7.14 18.82
C GLY A 31 10.88 -8.34 18.69
N SER A 32 11.04 -9.39 19.50
CA SER A 32 10.20 -10.62 19.45
C SER A 32 8.70 -10.32 19.66
N ASP A 33 8.40 -9.24 20.36
CA ASP A 33 7.03 -8.76 20.60
C ASP A 33 6.39 -8.22 19.33
N TYR A 34 7.18 -7.84 18.32
CA TYR A 34 6.66 -7.45 17.01
C TYR A 34 6.27 -8.67 16.18
N HIS A 35 7.04 -9.77 16.20
CA HIS A 35 6.69 -10.97 15.43
C HIS A 35 5.35 -11.54 15.88
N ALA A 36 5.17 -11.68 17.21
CA ALA A 36 3.90 -12.09 17.78
C ALA A 36 2.77 -11.08 17.51
N ALA A 37 3.06 -9.78 17.54
CA ALA A 37 2.07 -8.74 17.22
C ALA A 37 1.67 -8.74 15.74
N VAL A 38 2.59 -9.02 14.81
CA VAL A 38 2.30 -9.16 13.38
C VAL A 38 1.45 -10.37 13.11
N ASP A 39 1.80 -11.53 13.66
CA ASP A 39 1.01 -12.75 13.50
C ASP A 39 -0.39 -12.59 14.08
N ALA A 40 -0.51 -11.94 15.25
CA ALA A 40 -1.79 -11.62 15.86
C ALA A 40 -2.60 -10.55 15.09
N ALA A 41 -1.93 -9.69 14.33
CA ALA A 41 -2.57 -8.63 13.55
C ALA A 41 -2.89 -9.02 12.11
N LEU A 42 -2.37 -10.15 11.61
CA LEU A 42 -2.85 -10.71 10.36
C LEU A 42 -4.34 -11.07 10.52
N PRO A 43 -5.18 -10.80 9.51
CA PRO A 43 -6.59 -11.18 9.57
C PRO A 43 -6.74 -12.66 9.90
N SER A 44 -7.56 -12.97 10.91
CA SER A 44 -7.75 -14.34 11.38
C SER A 44 -8.40 -15.24 10.33
N ASP A 45 -9.11 -14.65 9.38
CA ASP A 45 -9.78 -15.32 8.27
C ASP A 45 -8.93 -15.33 6.98
N LEU A 46 -7.70 -14.82 6.97
CA LEU A 46 -6.77 -14.92 5.84
C LEU A 46 -6.29 -16.36 5.66
N GLN A 47 -6.63 -16.95 4.51
CA GLN A 47 -6.35 -18.34 4.16
C GLN A 47 -5.08 -18.50 3.30
N PRO A 48 -4.40 -19.66 3.38
CA PRO A 48 -3.34 -20.02 2.44
C PRO A 48 -3.82 -19.96 0.98
N GLY A 49 -2.97 -19.47 0.08
CA GLY A 49 -3.28 -19.28 -1.33
C GLY A 49 -4.06 -18.01 -1.66
N GLU A 50 -4.52 -17.23 -0.67
CA GLU A 50 -5.13 -15.92 -0.94
C GLU A 50 -4.07 -14.91 -1.43
N PRO A 51 -4.38 -14.11 -2.47
CA PRO A 51 -3.50 -13.03 -2.89
C PRO A 51 -3.61 -11.83 -1.94
N VAL A 52 -2.46 -11.30 -1.53
CA VAL A 52 -2.34 -10.08 -0.74
C VAL A 52 -1.47 -9.06 -1.45
N LEU A 53 -1.93 -7.82 -1.51
CA LEU A 53 -1.10 -6.72 -2.03
C LEU A 53 -0.10 -6.31 -0.96
N VAL A 54 1.16 -6.15 -1.35
CA VAL A 54 2.19 -5.64 -0.45
C VAL A 54 2.99 -4.56 -1.17
N SER A 55 3.27 -3.45 -0.48
CA SER A 55 4.19 -2.44 -1.02
C SER A 55 5.53 -3.09 -1.37
N ALA A 56 5.98 -2.96 -2.62
CA ALA A 56 7.21 -3.54 -3.13
C ALA A 56 8.45 -3.24 -2.27
N CYS A 57 8.55 -2.01 -1.75
CA CYS A 57 9.62 -1.63 -0.84
C CYS A 57 9.59 -2.38 0.50
N VAL A 58 8.39 -2.77 0.98
CA VAL A 58 8.19 -3.61 2.18
C VAL A 58 8.70 -5.02 1.97
N LEU A 59 8.71 -5.49 0.72
CA LEU A 59 9.28 -6.77 0.30
C LEU A 59 10.78 -6.67 -0.04
N GLY A 60 11.43 -5.54 0.24
CA GLY A 60 12.88 -5.35 0.05
C GLY A 60 13.27 -4.84 -1.34
N GLN A 61 12.33 -4.48 -2.21
CA GLN A 61 12.66 -3.96 -3.54
C GLN A 61 13.04 -2.47 -3.50
N GLU A 62 14.05 -2.11 -4.27
CA GLU A 62 14.65 -0.77 -4.34
C GLU A 62 13.82 0.21 -5.19
N VAL A 63 12.60 0.49 -4.72
CA VAL A 63 11.59 1.28 -5.45
C VAL A 63 11.22 2.59 -4.75
N ARG A 64 11.84 2.91 -3.61
CA ARG A 64 11.58 4.16 -2.89
C ARG A 64 12.06 5.37 -3.70
N TYR A 65 11.59 6.56 -3.30
CA TYR A 65 12.01 7.81 -3.92
C TYR A 65 13.53 8.03 -3.84
N ASN A 66 14.18 7.55 -2.78
CA ASN A 66 15.64 7.60 -2.61
C ASN A 66 16.38 6.42 -3.26
N GLY A 67 15.71 5.57 -4.04
CA GLY A 67 16.28 4.37 -4.65
C GLY A 67 16.49 3.20 -3.70
N GLY A 68 16.12 3.31 -2.42
CA GLY A 68 16.26 2.22 -1.44
C GLY A 68 15.00 1.36 -1.29
N SER A 69 15.04 0.48 -0.29
CA SER A 69 13.89 -0.33 0.15
C SER A 69 13.47 0.01 1.59
N ASN A 70 12.48 -0.71 2.11
CA ASN A 70 12.02 -0.65 3.49
C ASN A 70 11.57 -2.06 3.90
N LEU A 71 12.47 -3.04 3.83
CA LEU A 71 12.14 -4.43 4.11
C LEU A 71 11.53 -4.59 5.51
N ASP A 72 10.32 -5.13 5.58
CA ASP A 72 9.73 -5.62 6.83
C ASP A 72 9.84 -7.15 6.85
N ALA A 73 10.98 -7.65 7.33
CA ALA A 73 11.31 -9.07 7.29
C ALA A 73 10.33 -9.94 8.08
N GLU A 74 9.78 -9.41 9.18
CA GLU A 74 8.84 -10.14 10.03
C GLU A 74 7.45 -10.24 9.38
N LEU A 75 6.95 -9.16 8.78
CA LEU A 75 5.71 -9.22 7.98
C LEU A 75 5.84 -10.17 6.79
N LEU A 76 6.98 -10.12 6.09
CA LEU A 76 7.27 -11.04 5.00
C LEU A 76 7.27 -12.50 5.47
N ALA A 77 7.92 -12.78 6.60
CA ALA A 77 7.95 -14.12 7.18
C ALA A 77 6.55 -14.60 7.58
N ALA A 78 5.76 -13.75 8.25
CA ALA A 78 4.40 -14.05 8.69
C ALA A 78 3.46 -14.36 7.50
N LEU A 79 3.47 -13.53 6.46
CA LEU A 79 2.65 -13.75 5.27
C LEU A 79 3.07 -15.02 4.50
N ARG A 80 4.37 -15.34 4.47
CA ARG A 80 4.86 -16.60 3.89
C ARG A 80 4.46 -17.81 4.71
N ALA A 81 4.57 -17.73 6.04
CA ALA A 81 4.16 -18.79 6.95
C ALA A 81 2.65 -19.07 6.86
N ARG A 82 1.85 -18.03 6.61
CA ARG A 82 0.42 -18.15 6.31
C ARG A 82 0.11 -18.73 4.93
N GLY A 83 1.11 -18.87 4.05
CA GLY A 83 0.93 -19.41 2.70
C GLY A 83 0.28 -18.43 1.73
N CYS A 84 0.34 -17.12 1.98
CA CYS A 84 -0.25 -16.11 1.11
C CYS A 84 0.50 -15.98 -0.22
N ILE A 85 -0.22 -15.65 -1.29
CA ILE A 85 0.39 -15.24 -2.57
C ILE A 85 0.72 -13.75 -2.48
N LEU A 86 2.01 -13.42 -2.43
CA LEU A 86 2.46 -12.03 -2.31
C LEU A 86 2.42 -11.33 -3.67
N VAL A 87 1.65 -10.24 -3.76
CA VAL A 87 1.53 -9.43 -4.97
C VAL A 87 2.26 -8.09 -4.74
N PRO A 88 3.52 -7.94 -5.19
CA PRO A 88 4.32 -6.73 -4.99
C PRO A 88 3.79 -5.57 -5.84
N VAL A 89 3.55 -4.41 -5.23
CA VAL A 89 3.15 -3.20 -5.95
C VAL A 89 3.94 -1.96 -5.53
N CYS A 90 4.35 -1.15 -6.51
CA CYS A 90 4.79 0.21 -6.29
C CYS A 90 3.92 1.13 -7.15
N PRO A 91 2.93 1.83 -6.56
CA PRO A 91 2.02 2.65 -7.34
C PRO A 91 2.73 3.76 -8.10
N GLU A 92 3.74 4.38 -7.50
CA GLU A 92 4.50 5.47 -8.12
C GLU A 92 5.26 5.00 -9.38
N MET A 93 5.88 3.82 -9.31
CA MET A 93 6.57 3.20 -10.46
C MET A 93 5.61 2.73 -11.53
N LEU A 94 4.49 2.11 -11.15
CA LEU A 94 3.40 1.74 -12.07
C LEU A 94 2.83 2.98 -12.78
N GLY A 95 2.76 4.10 -12.07
CA GLY A 95 2.38 5.40 -12.59
C GLY A 95 3.41 6.05 -13.52
N GLY A 96 4.60 5.46 -13.66
CA GLY A 96 5.66 5.92 -14.56
C GLY A 96 6.75 6.77 -13.90
N LEU A 97 6.74 6.97 -12.58
CA LEU A 97 7.86 7.63 -11.90
C LEU A 97 9.07 6.69 -11.78
N PRO A 98 10.31 7.20 -11.83
CA PRO A 98 11.50 6.38 -11.66
C PRO A 98 11.82 6.08 -10.19
N ALA A 99 12.84 5.25 -9.94
CA ALA A 99 13.53 5.14 -8.67
C ALA A 99 15.05 5.29 -8.93
N PRO A 100 15.74 6.26 -8.32
CA PRO A 100 15.21 7.32 -7.45
C PRO A 100 14.34 8.34 -8.20
N ARG A 101 13.59 9.16 -7.45
CA ARG A 101 12.74 10.27 -7.91
C ARG A 101 12.68 11.36 -6.83
N PRO A 102 12.39 12.62 -7.19
CA PRO A 102 12.15 13.67 -6.20
C PRO A 102 11.03 13.29 -5.21
N PRO A 103 11.14 13.68 -3.93
CA PRO A 103 10.01 13.64 -3.01
C PRO A 103 8.83 14.43 -3.59
N ALA A 104 7.62 13.94 -3.34
CA ALA A 104 6.40 14.60 -3.78
C ALA A 104 5.29 14.39 -2.76
N GLN A 105 4.42 15.37 -2.61
CA GLN A 105 3.28 15.32 -1.70
C GLN A 105 2.19 16.31 -2.13
N PRO A 106 0.95 16.14 -1.66
CA PRO A 106 -0.04 17.19 -1.78
C PRO A 106 0.40 18.44 -0.98
N PRO A 107 0.18 19.67 -1.49
CA PRO A 107 0.34 20.89 -0.71
C PRO A 107 -0.66 21.01 0.45
N GLY A 108 -1.71 20.18 0.45
CA GLY A 108 -2.73 20.07 1.48
C GLY A 108 -3.75 18.99 1.10
N GLY A 109 -4.60 18.60 2.06
CA GLY A 109 -5.52 17.45 1.90
C GLY A 109 -4.82 16.10 2.07
N ASP A 110 -5.50 15.01 1.74
CA ASP A 110 -4.94 13.65 1.79
C ASP A 110 -5.10 12.91 0.45
N GLY A 111 -4.75 11.63 0.44
CA GLY A 111 -4.89 10.78 -0.74
C GLY A 111 -6.32 10.65 -1.27
N ARG A 112 -7.35 10.82 -0.44
CA ARG A 112 -8.76 10.82 -0.87
C ARG A 112 -9.07 12.06 -1.69
N ASP A 113 -8.51 13.21 -1.33
CA ASP A 113 -8.68 14.45 -2.10
C ASP A 113 -8.02 14.35 -3.46
N VAL A 114 -6.80 13.80 -3.51
CA VAL A 114 -6.13 13.55 -4.79
C VAL A 114 -6.93 12.55 -5.63
N TRP A 115 -7.33 11.43 -5.03
CA TRP A 115 -8.09 10.38 -5.71
C TRP A 115 -9.42 10.88 -6.31
N ALA A 116 -10.10 11.77 -5.58
CA ALA A 116 -11.32 12.42 -6.05
C ALA A 116 -11.09 13.61 -7.00
N GLY A 117 -9.85 13.90 -7.39
CA GLY A 117 -9.49 14.98 -8.30
C GLY A 117 -9.59 16.39 -7.70
N ARG A 118 -9.58 16.50 -6.37
CA ARG A 118 -9.67 17.77 -5.62
C ARG A 118 -8.31 18.33 -5.18
N ALA A 119 -7.26 17.52 -5.21
CA ALA A 119 -5.90 17.93 -4.86
C ALA A 119 -4.87 17.45 -5.88
N ARG A 120 -3.75 18.17 -5.95
CA ARG A 120 -2.57 17.83 -6.78
C ARG A 120 -1.48 17.24 -5.89
N VAL A 121 -0.56 16.48 -6.49
CA VAL A 121 0.68 16.02 -5.88
C VAL A 121 1.85 16.71 -6.59
N LEU A 122 2.63 17.47 -5.83
CA LEU A 122 3.74 18.26 -6.35
C LEU A 122 5.05 17.76 -5.78
N THR A 123 6.13 17.84 -6.57
CA THR A 123 7.49 17.68 -6.05
C THR A 123 7.92 18.93 -5.25
N ASP A 124 9.02 18.83 -4.51
CA ASP A 124 9.61 19.99 -3.80
C ASP A 124 10.03 21.12 -4.76
N ALA A 125 10.30 20.80 -6.03
CA ALA A 125 10.58 21.78 -7.09
C ALA A 125 9.30 22.34 -7.76
N GLY A 126 8.11 21.95 -7.27
CA GLY A 126 6.82 22.41 -7.80
C GLY A 126 6.32 21.67 -9.05
N ALA A 127 7.01 20.60 -9.49
CA ALA A 127 6.56 19.82 -10.64
C ALA A 127 5.31 19.01 -10.30
N ASP A 128 4.29 19.05 -11.15
CA ASP A 128 3.06 18.29 -10.95
C ASP A 128 3.23 16.84 -11.42
N VAL A 129 3.14 15.91 -10.47
CA VAL A 129 3.22 14.47 -10.70
C VAL A 129 1.89 13.75 -10.40
N THR A 130 0.80 14.50 -10.23
CA THR A 130 -0.54 13.97 -9.91
C THR A 130 -0.98 12.87 -10.86
N GLY A 131 -0.71 13.03 -12.17
CA GLY A 131 -1.07 12.06 -13.19
C GLY A 131 -0.45 10.68 -12.93
N ALA A 132 0.80 10.62 -12.49
CA ALA A 132 1.47 9.37 -12.17
C ALA A 132 0.89 8.70 -10.92
N PHE A 133 0.63 9.46 -9.86
CA PHE A 133 0.01 8.95 -8.64
C PHE A 133 -1.39 8.37 -8.91
N LEU A 134 -2.22 9.08 -9.69
CA LEU A 134 -3.55 8.61 -10.08
C LEU A 134 -3.49 7.38 -11.00
N SER A 135 -2.58 7.38 -11.98
CA SER A 135 -2.38 6.24 -12.89
C SER A 135 -1.95 4.99 -12.11
N GLY A 136 -0.99 5.12 -11.21
CA GLY A 136 -0.53 4.04 -10.33
C GLY A 136 -1.64 3.49 -9.44
N ALA A 137 -2.39 4.37 -8.78
CA ALA A 137 -3.52 3.98 -7.93
C ALA A 137 -4.61 3.23 -8.72
N ARG A 138 -4.95 3.68 -9.93
CA ARG A 138 -5.90 2.98 -10.81
C ARG A 138 -5.43 1.58 -11.18
N GLN A 139 -4.16 1.44 -11.58
CA GLN A 139 -3.59 0.14 -11.94
C GLN A 139 -3.57 -0.83 -10.77
N VAL A 140 -3.23 -0.36 -9.57
CA VAL A 140 -3.26 -1.19 -8.35
C VAL A 140 -4.69 -1.57 -7.95
N ARG A 141 -5.65 -0.63 -8.03
CA ARG A 141 -7.08 -0.92 -7.81
C ARG A 141 -7.60 -1.97 -8.79
N GLU A 142 -7.27 -1.84 -10.08
CA GLU A 142 -7.68 -2.79 -11.11
C GLU A 142 -7.08 -4.18 -10.85
N LEU A 143 -5.79 -4.24 -10.48
CA LEU A 143 -5.12 -5.47 -10.10
C LEU A 143 -5.80 -6.15 -8.89
N ALA A 144 -6.10 -5.37 -7.85
CA ALA A 144 -6.81 -5.85 -6.67
C ALA A 144 -8.16 -6.47 -7.04
N ALA A 145 -8.95 -5.76 -7.85
CA ALA A 145 -10.26 -6.21 -8.30
C ALA A 145 -10.17 -7.50 -9.13
N ARG A 146 -9.22 -7.58 -10.07
CA ARG A 146 -9.01 -8.75 -10.93
C ARG A 146 -8.60 -9.99 -10.15
N LEU A 147 -7.79 -9.82 -9.11
CA LEU A 147 -7.30 -10.92 -8.28
C LEU A 147 -8.22 -11.24 -7.09
N GLY A 148 -9.28 -10.46 -6.86
CA GLY A 148 -10.15 -10.63 -5.70
C GLY A 148 -9.44 -10.38 -4.37
N VAL A 149 -8.47 -9.46 -4.34
CA VAL A 149 -7.69 -9.15 -3.14
C VAL A 149 -8.59 -8.55 -2.07
N ARG A 150 -8.57 -9.14 -0.86
CA ARG A 150 -9.28 -8.62 0.32
C ARG A 150 -8.40 -7.79 1.23
N TYR A 151 -7.08 -8.06 1.22
CA TYR A 151 -6.12 -7.50 2.18
C TYR A 151 -4.91 -6.89 1.48
N ALA A 152 -4.49 -5.71 1.95
CA ALA A 152 -3.29 -5.04 1.49
C ALA A 152 -2.41 -4.60 2.67
N PHE A 153 -1.10 -4.75 2.56
CA PHE A 153 -0.10 -4.32 3.54
C PHE A 153 0.80 -3.26 2.93
N LEU A 154 0.56 -2.00 3.27
CA LEU A 154 1.13 -0.87 2.57
C LEU A 154 2.10 -0.07 3.44
N LYS A 155 3.12 0.50 2.80
CA LYS A 155 4.13 1.30 3.47
C LYS A 155 3.50 2.56 4.06
N GLU A 156 3.50 2.66 5.38
CA GLU A 156 2.94 3.80 6.11
C GLU A 156 3.67 5.13 5.76
N ARG A 157 2.99 6.27 5.93
CA ARG A 157 3.47 7.65 5.67
C ARG A 157 3.70 8.04 4.21
N SER A 158 3.66 7.10 3.27
CA SER A 158 3.86 7.41 1.84
C SER A 158 2.67 8.21 1.26
N PRO A 159 2.91 9.23 0.41
CA PRO A 159 1.86 9.91 -0.34
C PRO A 159 1.01 8.98 -1.20
N SER A 160 1.55 7.83 -1.65
CA SER A 160 0.76 6.79 -2.33
C SER A 160 0.19 5.74 -1.38
N CYS A 161 1.02 5.22 -0.49
CA CYS A 161 0.75 3.97 0.24
C CYS A 161 0.42 4.17 1.73
N GLY A 162 0.50 5.39 2.26
CA GLY A 162 0.19 5.71 3.65
C GLY A 162 -1.19 5.19 4.03
N VAL A 163 -1.31 4.58 5.20
CA VAL A 163 -2.55 3.92 5.64
C VAL A 163 -3.30 4.84 6.57
N ASN A 164 -2.67 5.20 7.69
CA ASN A 164 -3.25 6.10 8.68
C ASN A 164 -2.80 7.54 8.49
N ARG A 165 -1.55 7.70 8.07
CA ARG A 165 -0.91 9.01 7.93
C ARG A 165 -0.17 9.07 6.61
N THR A 166 -0.07 10.26 6.06
CA THR A 166 0.59 10.51 4.78
C THR A 166 1.36 11.81 4.83
N HIS A 167 2.44 11.90 4.05
CA HIS A 167 3.08 13.17 3.79
C HIS A 167 2.15 14.07 2.98
N SER A 168 1.84 15.25 3.53
CA SER A 168 0.99 16.29 2.96
C SER A 168 1.23 17.62 3.66
N GLY A 169 1.07 18.73 2.95
CA GLY A 169 1.13 20.08 3.53
C GLY A 169 2.48 20.44 4.16
N GLY A 170 3.58 19.85 3.68
CA GLY A 170 4.91 20.09 4.25
C GLY A 170 5.30 19.13 5.39
N GLY A 171 4.42 18.23 5.82
CA GLY A 171 4.64 17.37 6.98
C GLY A 171 3.87 16.07 6.93
N LEU A 172 3.68 15.43 8.09
CA LEU A 172 2.81 14.26 8.23
C LEU A 172 1.42 14.68 8.67
N ALA A 173 0.42 14.40 7.83
CA ALA A 173 -1.00 14.60 8.12
C ALA A 173 -1.70 13.26 8.39
N ASP A 174 -2.82 13.32 9.09
CA ASP A 174 -3.73 12.19 9.20
C ASP A 174 -4.48 12.00 7.89
N GLY A 175 -4.70 10.75 7.51
CA GLY A 175 -5.33 10.38 6.25
C GLY A 175 -4.46 9.45 5.40
N PRO A 176 -5.09 8.72 4.47
CA PRO A 176 -4.40 7.74 3.63
C PRO A 176 -3.63 8.42 2.49
N GLY A 177 -2.70 7.67 1.89
CA GLY A 177 -2.14 7.98 0.59
C GLY A 177 -3.12 7.66 -0.55
N VAL A 178 -2.79 8.10 -1.78
CA VAL A 178 -3.68 8.04 -2.95
C VAL A 178 -4.12 6.61 -3.29
N THR A 179 -3.19 5.64 -3.25
CA THR A 179 -3.50 4.24 -3.56
C THR A 179 -4.30 3.58 -2.45
N THR A 180 -3.97 3.88 -1.19
CA THR A 180 -4.78 3.42 -0.05
C THR A 180 -6.21 3.90 -0.18
N ALA A 181 -6.44 5.17 -0.52
CA ALA A 181 -7.79 5.71 -0.74
C ALA A 181 -8.55 4.92 -1.83
N ALA A 182 -7.90 4.64 -2.97
CA ALA A 182 -8.49 3.87 -4.06
C ALA A 182 -8.84 2.41 -3.67
N LEU A 183 -8.01 1.78 -2.83
CA LEU A 183 -8.23 0.42 -2.33
C LEU A 183 -9.34 0.35 -1.29
N LEU A 184 -9.41 1.33 -0.38
CA LEU A 184 -10.49 1.44 0.59
C LEU A 184 -11.85 1.63 -0.10
N GLU A 185 -11.93 2.44 -1.16
CA GLU A 185 -13.14 2.59 -1.96
C GLU A 185 -13.57 1.28 -2.66
N LEU A 186 -12.60 0.43 -3.01
CA LEU A 186 -12.86 -0.91 -3.56
C LEU A 186 -13.33 -1.92 -2.49
N GLY A 187 -13.23 -1.59 -1.19
CA GLY A 187 -13.56 -2.48 -0.09
C GLY A 187 -12.41 -3.39 0.36
N VAL A 188 -11.17 -3.09 -0.05
CA VAL A 188 -9.97 -3.78 0.45
C VAL A 188 -9.66 -3.27 1.85
N VAL A 189 -9.36 -4.18 2.78
CA VAL A 189 -8.90 -3.84 4.12
C VAL A 189 -7.38 -3.64 4.08
N VAL A 190 -6.93 -2.45 4.50
CA VAL A 190 -5.53 -2.03 4.35
C VAL A 190 -4.85 -1.91 5.72
N PHE A 191 -3.69 -2.55 5.88
CA PHE A 191 -2.87 -2.53 7.09
C PHE A 191 -1.56 -1.78 6.85
N PRO A 192 -1.09 -1.00 7.84
CA PRO A 192 0.22 -0.38 7.77
C PRO A 192 1.33 -1.42 7.96
N ALA A 193 2.31 -1.42 7.07
CA ALA A 193 3.59 -2.09 7.27
C ALA A 193 4.59 -1.13 7.94
N ARG A 194 5.59 -1.68 8.66
CA ARG A 194 6.57 -0.85 9.39
C ARG A 194 7.18 0.22 8.49
N SER A 195 7.41 1.38 9.08
CA SER A 195 8.30 2.39 8.53
C SER A 195 9.62 2.29 9.29
N SER A 196 10.74 2.08 8.61
CA SER A 196 12.02 2.42 9.23
C SER A 196 11.96 3.92 9.58
N SER A 197 12.11 4.22 10.87
CA SER A 197 12.23 5.59 11.41
C SER A 197 13.31 6.39 10.68
#